data_AF-A0AA38ZR22-F1
#
_entry.id   AF-A0AA38ZR22-F1
#
_cell.length_a   1.000
_cell.length_b   1.000
_cell.length_c   1.000
_cell.angle_alpha   90.00
_cell.angle_beta   90.00
_cell.angle_gamma   90.00
#
_symmetry.space_group_name_H-M   'P 1'
#
loop_
_entity.id
_entity.type
_entity.pdbx_description
1 polymer ?
#
loop_
_entity_poly.entity_id
_entity_poly.type
_entity_poly.pdbx_seq_one_letter_code
_entity_poly.pdbx_strand_id
1 'polypeptide(L)'
;MATQLNPPEDASHDFYAYYRFNPIVGALIAAATFQAGINPPGGVWQDKTTVDGVTTHPGKAILGSEKAAFTVFLFFNTLAFSSSLQMITYLIIGCPFYFEVLTAIYSMSFTYGFSIAAVEPPGAVKSGYIAIAFILPYAVRLSHQICKKYKREVNCSSSEKVFVYLLVS
;
A
#
# COMPACT_ATOMS: atom_id res chain seq x y z
N MET A 1 -6.77 47.27 -22.93
CA MET A 1 -7.68 46.27 -22.36
C MET A 1 -6.84 45.40 -21.43
N ALA A 2 -6.86 45.66 -20.13
CA ALA A 2 -6.06 44.90 -19.17
C ALA A 2 -6.79 43.59 -18.85
N THR A 3 -6.15 42.47 -19.13
CA THR A 3 -6.60 41.14 -18.70
C THR A 3 -6.49 41.08 -17.19
N GLN A 4 -7.62 41.00 -16.48
CA GLN A 4 -7.65 40.74 -15.04
C GLN A 4 -7.04 39.34 -14.81
N LEU A 5 -5.90 39.29 -14.13
CA LEU A 5 -5.25 38.05 -13.73
C LEU A 5 -6.10 37.45 -12.60
N ASN A 6 -6.88 36.42 -12.89
CA ASN A 6 -7.59 35.68 -11.86
C ASN A 6 -6.56 35.18 -10.82
N PRO A 7 -6.80 35.38 -9.52
CA PRO A 7 -5.90 34.87 -8.49
C PRO A 7 -5.80 33.34 -8.62
N PRO A 8 -4.64 32.75 -8.34
CA PRO A 8 -4.45 31.30 -8.42
C PRO A 8 -5.46 30.62 -7.49
N GLU A 9 -6.23 29.69 -8.05
CA GLU A 9 -7.12 28.80 -7.30
C GLU A 9 -6.29 28.09 -6.22
N ASP A 10 -6.70 28.27 -4.97
CA ASP A 10 -5.95 27.98 -3.77
C ASP A 10 -5.71 26.47 -3.57
N ALA A 11 -4.46 26.03 -3.75
CA ALA A 11 -4.03 24.65 -3.50
C ALA A 11 -4.25 24.17 -2.05
N SER A 12 -4.48 25.07 -1.09
CA SER A 12 -4.82 24.74 0.30
C SER A 12 -6.22 24.12 0.40
N HIS A 13 -7.20 24.61 -0.36
CA HIS A 13 -8.56 24.07 -0.33
C HIS A 13 -8.61 22.62 -0.84
N ASP A 14 -7.87 22.31 -1.92
CA ASP A 14 -7.68 20.95 -2.43
C ASP A 14 -6.91 20.06 -1.45
N PHE A 15 -5.90 20.61 -0.79
CA PHE A 15 -5.14 19.89 0.23
C PHE A 15 -6.03 19.51 1.41
N TYR A 16 -6.85 20.42 1.94
CA TYR A 16 -7.77 20.11 3.04
C TYR A 16 -8.92 19.19 2.61
N ALA A 17 -9.43 19.32 1.38
CA ALA A 17 -10.44 18.40 0.84
C ALA A 17 -9.86 16.98 0.63
N TYR A 18 -8.62 16.87 0.17
CA TYR A 18 -7.91 15.61 0.01
C TYR A 18 -7.68 14.91 1.36
N TYR A 19 -7.21 15.62 2.39
CA TYR A 19 -7.03 15.05 3.74
C TYR A 19 -8.36 14.67 4.43
N ARG A 20 -9.49 15.24 3.99
CA ARG A 20 -10.82 15.00 4.59
C ARG A 20 -11.48 13.70 4.12
N PHE A 21 -11.21 13.22 2.90
CA PHE A 21 -11.82 11.99 2.35
C PHE A 21 -10.86 10.80 2.20
N ASN A 22 -9.55 11.06 2.10
CA ASN A 22 -8.56 10.01 1.87
C ASN A 22 -8.39 8.95 3.00
N PRO A 23 -8.55 9.24 4.31
CA PRO A 23 -8.33 8.22 5.34
C PRO A 23 -9.43 7.17 5.35
N ILE A 24 -10.67 7.59 5.04
CA ILE A 24 -11.83 6.71 4.96
C ILE A 24 -11.63 5.70 3.83
N VAL A 25 -11.23 6.18 2.65
CA VAL A 25 -10.94 5.31 1.50
C VAL A 25 -9.81 4.33 1.83
N GLY A 26 -8.75 4.80 2.51
CA GLY A 26 -7.66 3.93 2.96
C GLY A 26 -8.12 2.85 3.93
N ALA A 27 -8.89 3.22 4.95
CA ALA A 27 -9.42 2.28 5.93
C ALA A 27 -10.37 1.27 5.28
N LEU A 28 -11.20 1.69 4.32
CA LEU A 28 -12.09 0.80 3.56
C LEU A 28 -11.31 -0.20 2.72
N ILE A 29 -10.27 0.24 2.01
CA ILE A 29 -9.40 -0.66 1.24
C ILE A 29 -8.72 -1.64 2.19
N ALA A 30 -8.14 -1.17 3.30
CA ALA A 30 -7.47 -2.01 4.29
C ALA A 30 -8.41 -3.08 4.86
N ALA A 31 -9.64 -2.69 5.21
CA ALA A 31 -10.67 -3.59 5.70
C ALA A 31 -11.08 -4.62 4.63
N ALA A 32 -11.33 -4.19 3.40
CA ALA A 32 -11.71 -5.08 2.30
C ALA A 32 -10.60 -6.09 1.98
N THR A 33 -9.34 -5.66 1.96
CA THR A 33 -8.20 -6.56 1.74
C THR A 33 -7.99 -7.51 2.92
N PHE A 34 -8.14 -7.02 4.15
CA PHE A 34 -8.04 -7.88 5.33
C PHE A 34 -9.08 -8.99 5.28
N GLN A 35 -10.34 -8.64 5.01
CA GLN A 35 -11.43 -9.60 4.85
C GLN A 35 -11.17 -10.61 3.75
N ALA A 36 -10.70 -10.16 2.59
CA ALA A 36 -10.36 -11.04 1.47
C ALA A 36 -9.13 -11.93 1.75
N GLY A 37 -8.20 -11.49 2.60
CA GLY A 37 -7.03 -12.26 3.02
C GLY A 37 -7.37 -13.37 4.01
N ILE A 38 -8.24 -13.09 4.99
CA ILE A 38 -8.70 -14.11 5.98
C ILE A 38 -9.77 -15.04 5.41
N ASN A 39 -10.55 -14.56 4.43
CA ASN A 39 -11.58 -15.32 3.73
C ASN A 39 -11.19 -15.40 2.24
N PRO A 40 -10.27 -16.32 1.86
CA PRO A 40 -9.80 -16.42 0.50
C PRO A 40 -10.94 -16.74 -0.47
N PRO A 41 -10.84 -16.35 -1.75
CA PRO A 41 -11.82 -16.70 -2.77
C PRO A 41 -12.02 -18.21 -2.84
N GLY A 42 -13.27 -18.65 -2.89
CA GLY A 42 -13.62 -20.07 -2.81
C GLY A 42 -13.68 -20.61 -1.38
N GLY A 43 -13.25 -19.85 -0.37
CA GLY A 43 -13.29 -20.22 1.03
C GLY A 43 -12.14 -21.10 1.48
N VAL A 44 -12.30 -21.69 2.66
CA VAL A 44 -11.35 -22.65 3.24
C VAL A 44 -11.97 -24.03 3.32
N TRP A 45 -11.14 -25.05 3.18
CA TRP A 45 -11.55 -26.42 3.43
C TRP A 45 -12.07 -26.55 4.87
N GLN A 46 -13.21 -27.23 5.04
CA GLN A 46 -13.81 -27.48 6.36
C GLN A 46 -13.37 -28.84 6.90
N ASP A 47 -13.26 -29.83 6.02
CA ASP A 47 -12.92 -31.20 6.36
C ASP A 47 -11.56 -31.60 5.79
N LYS A 48 -10.94 -32.58 6.45
CA LYS A 48 -9.74 -33.25 5.94
C LYS A 48 -10.19 -34.35 4.97
N THR A 49 -9.90 -34.16 3.69
CA THR A 49 -10.27 -35.12 2.64
C THR A 49 -9.09 -35.34 1.71
N THR A 50 -8.89 -36.59 1.27
CA THR A 50 -7.89 -36.89 0.25
C THR A 50 -8.59 -37.08 -1.08
N VAL A 51 -8.32 -36.20 -2.04
CA VAL A 51 -8.84 -36.29 -3.42
C VAL A 51 -7.63 -36.35 -4.34
N ASP A 52 -7.57 -37.36 -5.22
CA ASP A 52 -6.49 -37.56 -6.20
C ASP A 52 -5.07 -37.55 -5.57
N GLY A 53 -4.93 -38.09 -4.36
CA GLY A 53 -3.65 -38.13 -3.62
C GLY A 53 -3.26 -36.81 -2.94
N VAL A 54 -4.05 -35.75 -3.11
CA VAL A 54 -3.88 -34.46 -2.41
C VAL A 54 -4.75 -34.45 -1.16
N THR A 55 -4.14 -34.24 0.00
CA THR A 55 -4.87 -34.12 1.28
C THR A 55 -5.20 -32.66 1.56
N THR A 56 -6.48 -32.34 1.65
CA THR A 56 -6.97 -31.05 2.09
C THR A 56 -6.85 -30.94 3.61
N HIS A 57 -6.60 -29.72 4.09
CA HIS A 57 -6.47 -29.45 5.52
C HIS A 57 -7.50 -28.40 5.92
N PRO A 58 -8.28 -28.63 6.98
CA PRO A 58 -9.21 -27.64 7.51
C PRO A 58 -8.53 -26.29 7.74
N GLY A 59 -9.20 -25.21 7.33
CA GLY A 59 -8.69 -23.85 7.44
C GLY A 59 -7.71 -23.42 6.34
N LYS A 60 -7.32 -24.32 5.42
CA LYS A 60 -6.51 -23.94 4.25
C LYS A 60 -7.37 -23.48 3.08
N ALA A 61 -6.88 -22.48 2.35
CA ALA A 61 -7.58 -21.92 1.19
C ALA A 61 -7.87 -22.98 0.13
N ILE A 62 -9.12 -23.00 -0.37
CA ILE A 62 -9.54 -23.84 -1.49
C ILE A 62 -8.82 -23.38 -2.77
N LEU A 63 -8.70 -22.07 -2.99
CA LEU A 63 -7.93 -21.50 -4.10
C LEU A 63 -6.45 -21.92 -4.08
N GLY A 64 -5.92 -22.35 -2.94
CA GLY A 64 -4.54 -22.81 -2.80
C GLY A 64 -4.19 -24.08 -3.58
N SER A 65 -5.19 -24.83 -4.07
CA SER A 65 -4.98 -25.92 -5.04
C SER A 65 -4.44 -25.40 -6.37
N GLU A 66 -4.88 -24.21 -6.79
CA GLU A 66 -4.40 -23.50 -7.99
C GLU A 66 -3.31 -22.48 -7.60
N LYS A 67 -2.10 -22.98 -7.39
CA LYS A 67 -0.98 -22.21 -6.83
C LYS A 67 -0.72 -20.88 -7.55
N ALA A 68 -0.83 -20.85 -8.87
CA ALA A 68 -0.58 -19.65 -9.66
C ALA A 68 -1.63 -18.55 -9.39
N ALA A 69 -2.92 -18.91 -9.42
CA ALA A 69 -4.02 -17.97 -9.16
C ALA A 69 -3.98 -17.49 -7.70
N PHE A 70 -3.73 -18.39 -6.75
CA PHE A 70 -3.58 -18.05 -5.33
C PHE A 70 -2.41 -17.09 -5.08
N THR A 71 -1.26 -17.32 -5.73
CA THR A 71 -0.07 -16.46 -5.62
C THR A 71 -0.37 -15.05 -6.12
N VAL A 72 -0.97 -14.93 -7.31
CA VAL A 72 -1.32 -13.64 -7.90
C VAL A 72 -2.31 -12.89 -7.02
N PHE A 73 -3.38 -13.57 -6.57
CA PHE A 73 -4.36 -12.99 -5.66
C PHE A 73 -3.72 -12.46 -4.37
N LEU A 74 -2.98 -13.30 -3.64
CA LEU A 74 -2.35 -12.91 -2.39
C LEU A 74 -1.37 -11.74 -2.56
N PHE A 75 -0.60 -11.75 -3.65
CA PHE A 75 0.36 -10.70 -3.94
C PHE A 75 -0.32 -9.35 -4.12
N PHE A 76 -1.30 -9.25 -5.02
CA PHE A 76 -2.02 -8.00 -5.27
C PHE A 76 -2.86 -7.55 -4.07
N ASN A 77 -3.46 -8.49 -3.34
CA ASN A 77 -4.22 -8.17 -2.14
C ASN A 77 -3.33 -7.58 -1.04
N THR A 78 -2.18 -8.20 -0.79
CA THR A 78 -1.20 -7.72 0.19
C THR A 78 -0.60 -6.38 -0.23
N LEU A 79 -0.32 -6.18 -1.51
CA LEU A 79 0.13 -4.88 -2.02
C LEU A 79 -0.90 -3.77 -1.77
N ALA A 80 -2.18 -4.04 -2.03
CA ALA A 80 -3.26 -3.09 -1.79
C ALA A 80 -3.40 -2.77 -0.28
N PHE A 81 -3.36 -3.80 0.57
CA PHE A 81 -3.37 -3.65 2.02
C PHE A 81 -2.20 -2.78 2.50
N SER A 82 -0.96 -3.12 2.14
CA SER A 82 0.24 -2.36 2.55
C SER A 82 0.24 -0.93 2.02
N SER A 83 -0.23 -0.70 0.80
CA SER A 83 -0.36 0.64 0.22
C SER A 83 -1.39 1.49 0.98
N SER A 84 -2.52 0.90 1.38
CA SER A 84 -3.55 1.59 2.17
C SER A 84 -3.05 1.95 3.57
N LEU A 85 -2.37 1.04 4.26
CA LEU A 85 -1.76 1.33 5.57
C LEU A 85 -0.78 2.49 5.48
N GLN A 86 0.13 2.48 4.51
CA GLN A 86 1.10 3.57 4.34
C GLN A 86 0.40 4.90 4.03
N MET A 87 -0.70 4.89 3.29
CA MET A 87 -1.50 6.10 3.05
C MET A 87 -2.14 6.63 4.35
N ILE A 88 -2.73 5.74 5.16
CA ILE A 88 -3.28 6.10 6.48
C ILE A 88 -2.17 6.66 7.37
N THR A 89 -1.01 6.00 7.45
CA THR A 89 0.14 6.44 8.25
C THR A 89 0.57 7.87 7.90
N TYR A 90 0.63 8.25 6.63
CA TYR A 90 1.00 9.62 6.25
C TYR A 90 -0.04 10.66 6.65
N LEU A 91 -1.32 10.28 6.66
CA LEU A 91 -2.40 11.20 6.94
C LEU A 91 -2.53 11.54 8.43
N ILE A 92 -2.15 10.58 9.29
CA ILE A 92 -2.19 10.75 10.75
C ILE A 92 -0.96 11.48 11.32
N ILE A 93 0.07 11.78 10.50
CA ILE A 93 1.25 12.54 10.93
C ILE A 93 0.81 13.96 11.29
N GLY A 94 0.83 14.28 12.60
CA GLY A 94 0.38 15.56 13.14
C GLY A 94 -0.92 15.50 13.94
N CYS A 95 -1.58 14.34 14.00
CA CYS A 95 -2.74 14.14 14.87
C CYS A 95 -2.31 13.78 16.31
N PRO A 96 -3.02 14.26 17.35
CA PRO A 96 -2.70 13.93 18.74
C PRO A 96 -2.83 12.42 19.07
N PHE A 97 -3.62 11.68 18.27
CA PHE A 97 -3.83 10.22 18.40
C PHE A 97 -2.89 9.38 17.51
N TYR A 98 -1.80 9.96 17.01
CA TYR A 98 -0.88 9.28 16.09
C TYR A 98 -0.37 7.93 16.62
N PHE A 99 0.09 7.88 17.87
CA PHE A 99 0.64 6.65 18.45
C PHE A 99 -0.41 5.55 18.62
N GLU A 100 -1.64 5.91 18.95
CA GLU A 100 -2.75 4.95 19.13
C GLU A 100 -3.16 4.30 17.80
N VAL A 101 -3.27 5.11 16.73
CA VAL A 101 -3.55 4.59 15.40
C VAL A 101 -2.36 3.80 14.85
N LEU A 102 -1.13 4.23 15.16
CA LEU A 102 0.08 3.55 14.72
C LEU A 102 0.22 2.14 15.34
N THR A 103 -0.04 1.99 16.64
CA THR A 103 -0.04 0.67 17.29
C THR A 103 -1.12 -0.24 16.70
N ALA A 104 -2.29 0.31 16.38
CA ALA A 104 -3.34 -0.43 15.68
C ALA A 104 -2.90 -0.88 14.27
N ILE A 105 -2.25 -0.02 13.48
CA ILE A 105 -1.72 -0.35 12.15
C ILE A 105 -0.69 -1.49 12.23
N TYR A 106 0.25 -1.41 13.18
CA TYR A 106 1.26 -2.46 13.34
C TYR A 106 0.65 -3.78 13.81
N SER A 107 -0.29 -3.72 14.77
CA SER A 107 -1.05 -4.90 15.23
C SER A 107 -1.83 -5.55 14.10
N MET A 108 -2.55 -4.75 13.30
CA MET A 108 -3.32 -5.23 12.15
C MET A 108 -2.42 -5.84 11.06
N SER A 109 -1.24 -5.26 10.82
CA SER A 109 -0.26 -5.80 9.89
C SER A 109 0.23 -7.18 10.34
N PHE A 110 0.50 -7.32 11.63
CA PHE A 110 0.95 -8.57 12.23
C PHE A 110 -0.13 -9.66 12.16
N THR A 111 -1.38 -9.34 12.53
CA THR A 111 -2.50 -10.30 12.47
C THR A 111 -2.86 -10.69 11.03
N TYR A 112 -2.74 -9.76 10.07
CA TYR A 112 -2.91 -10.07 8.64
C TYR A 112 -1.86 -11.07 8.15
N GLY A 113 -0.58 -10.84 8.47
CA GLY A 113 0.51 -11.76 8.12
C GLY A 113 0.33 -13.15 8.73
N PHE A 114 -0.06 -13.21 10.01
CA PHE A 114 -0.37 -14.48 10.69
C PHE A 114 -1.56 -15.21 10.04
N SER A 115 -2.60 -14.46 9.66
CA SER A 115 -3.80 -15.03 9.03
C SER A 115 -3.50 -15.62 7.65
N ILE A 116 -2.70 -14.95 6.83
CA ILE A 116 -2.27 -15.51 5.53
C ILE A 116 -1.47 -16.78 5.75
N ALA A 117 -0.51 -16.79 6.68
CA ALA A 117 0.29 -17.97 6.98
C ALA A 117 -0.58 -19.15 7.48
N ALA A 118 -1.64 -18.85 8.24
CA ALA A 118 -2.59 -19.85 8.70
C ALA A 118 -3.43 -20.44 7.55
N VAL A 119 -3.85 -19.61 6.60
CA VAL A 119 -4.73 -20.02 5.48
C VAL A 119 -3.95 -20.60 4.29
N GLU A 120 -2.68 -20.27 4.13
CA GLU A 120 -1.84 -20.74 3.04
C GLU A 120 -1.55 -22.26 3.12
N PRO A 121 -1.84 -23.05 2.07
CA PRO A 121 -1.42 -24.45 2.02
C PRO A 121 0.12 -24.58 1.86
N PRO A 122 0.74 -25.62 2.44
CA PRO A 122 2.18 -25.82 2.36
C PRO A 122 2.70 -25.80 0.91
N GLY A 123 3.61 -24.89 0.60
CA GLY A 123 4.25 -24.79 -0.71
C GLY A 123 3.37 -24.19 -1.82
N ALA A 124 2.34 -23.41 -1.45
CA ALA A 124 1.52 -22.65 -2.40
C ALA A 124 2.19 -21.31 -2.79
N VAL A 125 2.73 -20.55 -1.82
CA VAL A 125 3.55 -19.37 -2.10
C VAL A 125 4.93 -19.48 -1.43
N LYS A 126 5.95 -18.89 -2.05
CA LYS A 126 7.25 -18.76 -1.39
C LYS A 126 7.12 -17.60 -0.41
N SER A 127 7.30 -17.85 0.89
CA SER A 127 7.14 -16.87 1.99
C SER A 127 7.78 -15.49 1.69
N GLY A 128 8.90 -15.44 0.95
CA GLY A 128 9.53 -14.19 0.53
C GLY A 128 8.67 -13.26 -0.33
N TYR A 129 7.72 -13.78 -1.12
CA TYR A 129 6.85 -12.93 -1.96
C TYR A 129 5.91 -12.03 -1.14
N ILE A 130 5.44 -12.53 0.01
CA ILE A 130 4.56 -11.76 0.90
C ILE A 130 5.37 -10.61 1.54
N ALA A 131 6.60 -10.88 1.97
CA ALA A 131 7.49 -9.84 2.50
C ALA A 131 7.81 -8.77 1.44
N ILE A 132 8.06 -9.18 0.19
CA ILE A 132 8.27 -8.24 -0.93
C ILE A 132 7.01 -7.38 -1.15
N ALA A 133 5.81 -7.96 -1.12
CA ALA A 133 4.56 -7.22 -1.27
C ALA A 133 4.36 -6.19 -0.14
N PHE A 134 4.78 -6.50 1.09
CA PHE A 134 4.76 -5.54 2.19
C PHE A 134 5.73 -4.38 1.99
N ILE A 135 6.95 -4.64 1.51
CA ILE A 135 8.02 -3.64 1.41
C ILE A 135 7.89 -2.79 0.13
N LEU A 136 7.39 -3.36 -0.97
CA LEU A 136 7.30 -2.71 -2.28
C LEU A 136 6.64 -1.32 -2.27
N PRO A 137 5.45 -1.11 -1.65
CA PRO A 137 4.83 0.21 -1.64
C PRO A 137 5.67 1.26 -0.91
N TYR A 138 6.41 0.87 0.13
CA TYR A 138 7.35 1.75 0.82
C TYR A 138 8.54 2.11 -0.08
N ALA A 139 9.11 1.12 -0.76
CA ALA A 139 10.24 1.30 -1.68
C ALA A 139 9.87 2.19 -2.89
N VAL A 140 8.71 1.95 -3.51
CA VAL A 140 8.22 2.77 -4.64
C VAL A 140 8.01 4.21 -4.19
N ARG A 141 7.38 4.44 -3.03
CA ARG A 141 7.17 5.80 -2.51
C ARG A 141 8.48 6.50 -2.15
N LEU A 142 9.43 5.78 -1.53
CA LEU A 142 10.77 6.31 -1.26
C LEU A 142 11.48 6.72 -2.55
N SER A 143 11.43 5.85 -3.57
CA SER A 143 12.02 6.14 -4.89
C SER A 143 11.37 7.37 -5.54
N HIS A 144 10.06 7.53 -5.44
CA HIS A 144 9.34 8.70 -5.94
C HIS A 144 9.79 9.98 -5.22
N GLN A 145 9.89 9.95 -3.89
CA GLN A 145 10.34 11.11 -3.10
C GLN A 145 11.78 11.50 -3.43
N ILE A 146 12.68 10.51 -3.54
CA ILE A 146 14.08 10.73 -3.92
C ILE A 146 14.16 11.29 -5.34
N CYS A 147 13.45 10.72 -6.31
CA CYS A 147 13.41 11.22 -7.69
C CYS A 147 12.88 12.66 -7.75
N LYS A 148 11.82 12.96 -7.00
CA LYS A 148 11.24 14.31 -6.93
C LYS A 148 12.22 15.31 -6.31
N LYS A 149 12.91 14.92 -5.23
CA LYS A 149 13.95 15.74 -4.59
C LYS A 149 15.12 15.99 -5.54
N TYR A 150 15.63 14.94 -6.18
CA TYR A 150 16.72 15.02 -7.14
C TYR A 150 16.36 15.93 -8.33
N LYS A 151 15.17 15.76 -8.92
CA LYS A 151 14.70 16.61 -10.03
C LYS A 151 14.60 18.09 -9.61
N ARG A 152 14.19 18.36 -8.37
CA ARG A 152 14.11 19.73 -7.84
C ARG A 152 15.49 20.35 -7.63
N GLU A 153 16.46 19.59 -7.11
CA GLU A 153 17.86 20.05 -6.94
C GLU A 153 18.54 20.33 -8.28
N VAL A 154 18.36 19.48 -9.29
CA VAL A 154 18.89 19.69 -10.64
C VAL A 154 18.30 20.95 -11.30
N ASN A 155 16.98 21.16 -11.20
CA ASN A 155 16.34 22.36 -11.74
C ASN A 155 16.80 23.65 -11.04
N CYS A 156 17.03 23.60 -9.72
CA CYS A 156 17.55 24.74 -8.94
C CYS A 156 18.98 25.10 -9.40
N SER A 157 19.86 24.10 -9.50
CA SER A 157 21.25 24.31 -9.93
C SER A 157 21.33 24.78 -11.40
N SER A 158 20.45 24.29 -12.27
CA SER A 158 20.38 24.77 -13.66
C SER A 158 19.91 26.22 -13.76
N SER A 159 18.96 26.63 -12.91
CA SER A 159 18.47 28.02 -12.88
C SER A 159 19.52 29.00 -12.35
N GLU A 160 20.28 28.59 -11.34
CA GLU A 160 21.38 29.39 -10.76
C GLU A 160 22.49 29.62 -11.79
N LYS A 161 22.88 28.59 -12.55
CA LYS A 161 23.89 28.70 -13.61
C LYS A 161 23.47 29.70 -14.70
N VAL A 162 22.21 29.67 -15.14
CA VAL A 162 21.71 30.62 -16.15
C VAL A 162 21.72 32.06 -15.62
N PHE A 163 21.35 32.26 -14.35
CA PHE A 163 21.37 33.59 -13.73
C PHE A 163 22.79 34.17 -13.61
N VAL A 164 23.77 33.36 -13.23
CA VAL A 164 25.18 33.79 -13.15
C VAL A 164 25.72 34.16 -14.54
N TYR A 165 25.42 33.39 -15.58
CA TYR A 165 25.85 33.72 -16.95
C TYR A 165 25.31 35.07 -17.46
N LEU A 166 24.06 35.40 -17.12
CA LEU A 166 23.43 36.67 -17.50
C LEU A 166 23.98 37.89 -16.74
N LEU A 167 24.58 37.71 -15.57
CA LEU A 167 25.18 38.80 -14.78
C LEU A 167 26.61 39.16 -15.19
N VAL A 168 27.30 38.27 -15.90
CA VAL A 168 28.72 38.41 -16.27
C VAL A 168 28.90 38.72 -17.77
N SER A 169 27.81 38.79 -18.54
CA SER A 169 27.79 39.22 -19.96
C SER A 169 27.24 40.64 -20.08
#